data_AF-A0A076GYT0-F1
#
_entry.id   AF-A0A076GYT0-F1
#
_cell.length_a   1.000
_cell.length_b   1.000
_cell.length_c   1.000
_cell.angle_alpha   90.00
_cell.angle_beta   90.00
_cell.angle_gamma   90.00
#
_symmetry.space_group_name_H-M   'P 1'
#
loop_
_entity.id
_entity.type
_entity.pdbx_description
1 polymer ?
#
loop_
_entity_poly.entity_id
_entity_poly.type
_entity_poly.pdbx_seq_one_letter_code
_entity_poly.pdbx_strand_id
1 'polypeptide(L)' 'MTDSGKPRALSYTEMMNGGRQRLDHEAYDRELDLRHRADELERKVEFLEKALQ' A
#
# COMPACT_ATOMS: atom_id res chain seq x y z
N MET A 1 1.08 34.53 23.82
CA MET A 1 2.24 33.97 23.10
C MET A 1 2.56 32.62 23.72
N THR A 2 2.15 31.53 23.08
CA THR A 2 2.69 30.19 23.36
C THR A 2 3.06 29.58 22.01
N ASP A 3 4.06 30.17 21.37
CA ASP A 3 4.76 29.49 20.29
C ASP A 3 5.61 28.40 20.95
N SER A 4 5.10 27.17 20.89
CA SER A 4 5.76 25.99 21.39
C SER A 4 6.07 25.12 20.18
N GLY A 5 7.11 25.50 19.44
CA GLY A 5 7.63 24.75 18.28
C GLY A 5 8.15 23.34 18.59
N LYS A 6 7.83 22.77 19.76
CA LYS A 6 8.12 21.38 20.10
C LYS A 6 6.84 20.55 19.96
N PRO A 7 6.84 19.50 19.12
CA PRO A 7 5.67 18.65 18.97
C PRO A 7 5.30 18.04 20.32
N ARG A 8 4.00 18.05 20.65
CA ARG A 8 3.50 17.41 21.86
C ARG A 8 3.81 15.91 21.83
N ALA A 9 4.03 15.32 23.01
CA ALA A 9 4.11 13.88 23.13
C ALA A 9 2.79 13.24 22.65
N LEU A 10 2.90 12.21 21.83
CA LEU A 10 1.76 11.40 21.40
C LEU A 10 1.35 10.47 22.53
N SER A 11 0.04 10.27 22.70
CA SER A 11 -0.48 9.22 23.57
C SER A 11 -0.14 7.84 23.01
N TYR A 12 -0.16 6.82 23.88
CA TYR A 12 0.06 5.42 23.48
C TYR A 12 -0.86 5.01 22.32
N THR A 13 -2.14 5.38 22.38
CA THR A 13 -3.12 5.11 21.33
C THR A 13 -2.77 5.82 20.02
N GLU A 14 -2.33 7.09 20.06
CA GLU A 14 -1.93 7.84 18.86
C GLU A 14 -0.67 7.24 18.20
N MET A 15 0.31 6.82 19.00
CA MET A 15 1.52 6.15 18.48
C MET A 15 1.17 4.83 17.79
N MET A 16 0.29 4.03 18.40
CA MET A 16 -0.12 2.74 17.86
C MET A 16 -0.99 2.88 16.61
N ASN A 17 -1.95 3.81 16.61
CA ASN A 17 -2.86 4.00 15.49
C ASN A 17 -2.12 4.58 14.26
N GLY A 18 -1.20 5.52 14.47
CA GLY A 18 -0.39 6.09 13.38
C GLY A 18 0.60 5.08 12.77
N GLY A 19 1.07 4.10 13.56
CA GLY A 19 1.87 2.99 13.05
C GLY A 19 1.04 2.01 12.20
N ARG A 20 -0.13 1.59 12.70
CA ARG A 20 -1.01 0.64 12.02
C ARG A 20 -1.54 1.17 10.69
N GLN A 21 -2.01 2.42 10.64
CA GLN A 21 -2.53 3.02 9.41
C GLN A 21 -1.50 3.05 8.27
N ARG A 22 -0.22 3.28 8.57
CA ARG A 22 0.84 3.28 7.56
C ARG A 22 1.15 1.89 7.05
N LEU A 23 1.23 0.91 7.96
CA LEU A 23 1.45 -0.50 7.58
C LEU A 23 0.30 -1.03 6.73
N ASP A 24 -0.95 -0.70 7.08
CA ASP A 24 -2.12 -1.12 6.33
C ASP A 24 -2.14 -0.48 4.94
N HIS A 25 -1.77 0.80 4.82
CA HIS A 25 -1.72 1.49 3.53
C HIS A 25 -0.61 0.92 2.62
N GLU A 26 0.60 0.71 3.15
CA GLU A 26 1.70 0.10 2.39
C GLU A 26 1.42 -1.36 2.00
N ALA A 27 0.67 -2.10 2.82
CA ALA A 27 0.23 -3.45 2.48
C ALA A 27 -0.81 -3.41 1.36
N TYR A 28 -1.78 -2.51 1.45
CA TYR A 28 -2.80 -2.30 0.43
C TYR A 28 -2.21 -1.91 -0.93
N ASP A 29 -1.28 -0.95 -0.95
CA ASP A 29 -0.64 -0.50 -2.19
C ASP A 29 0.16 -1.63 -2.85
N ARG A 30 0.84 -2.45 -2.05
CA ARG A 30 1.55 -3.64 -2.53
C ARG A 30 0.61 -4.70 -3.10
N GLU A 31 -0.53 -4.94 -2.44
CA GLU A 31 -1.54 -5.88 -2.92
C GLU A 31 -2.14 -5.41 -4.26
N LEU A 32 -2.40 -4.11 -4.39
CA LEU A 32 -2.93 -3.51 -5.61
C LEU A 32 -1.93 -3.65 -6.79
N ASP A 33 -0.65 -3.35 -6.58
CA ASP A 33 0.41 -3.54 -7.59
C ASP A 33 0.50 -5.00 -8.06
N LEU A 34 0.54 -5.94 -7.10
CA LEU A 34 0.57 -7.37 -7.38
C LEU A 34 -0.62 -7.82 -8.23
N ARG A 35 -1.82 -7.34 -7.91
CA ARG A 35 -3.03 -7.67 -8.66
C ARG A 35 -2.97 -7.13 -10.09
N HIS A 36 -2.57 -5.88 -10.28
CA HIS A 36 -2.42 -5.33 -11.62
C HIS A 36 -1.41 -6.09 -12.47
N ARG A 37 -0.28 -6.50 -11.87
CA ARG A 37 0.74 -7.29 -12.56
C ARG A 37 0.25 -8.69 -12.90
N ALA A 38 -0.53 -9.32 -12.03
CA ALA A 38 -1.16 -10.61 -12.32
C ALA A 38 -2.11 -10.50 -13.52
N ASP A 39 -3.01 -9.51 -13.52
CA ASP A 39 -3.96 -9.28 -14.62
C ASP A 39 -3.26 -8.98 -15.95
N GLU A 40 -2.12 -8.27 -15.91
CA GLU A 40 -1.29 -8.02 -17.10
C GLU A 40 -0.64 -9.30 -17.63
N LEU A 41 -0.08 -10.12 -16.74
CA LEU A 41 0.54 -11.38 -17.12
C LEU A 41 -0.47 -12.38 -17.68
N GLU A 42 -1.66 -12.47 -17.08
CA GLU A 42 -2.73 -13.35 -17.55
C GLU A 42 -3.14 -12.99 -18.99
N ARG A 43 -3.35 -11.70 -19.27
CA ARG A 43 -3.62 -11.22 -20.64
C ARG A 43 -2.50 -11.53 -21.63
N LYS A 44 -1.23 -11.42 -21.19
CA LYS A 44 -0.07 -11.76 -22.02
C LYS A 44 -0.03 -13.26 -22.32
N VAL A 45 -0.31 -14.10 -21.34
CA VAL A 45 -0.40 -15.55 -21.52
C VAL A 45 -1.52 -15.90 -22.50
N GLU A 46 -2.74 -15.39 -22.28
CA GLU A 46 -3.86 -15.62 -23.19
C GLU A 46 -3.56 -15.22 -24.64
N PHE A 47 -2.86 -14.10 -24.83
CA PHE A 47 -2.44 -13.65 -26.16
C PHE A 47 -1.45 -14.62 -26.80
N LEU A 48 -0.44 -15.07 -26.04
CA LEU A 48 0.56 -16.03 -26.53
C LEU A 48 -0.06 -17.39 -26.84
N GLU A 49 -0.99 -17.87 -26.00
CA GLU A 49 -1.71 -19.13 -26.23
C GLU A 49 -2.52 -19.07 -27.52
N LYS A 50 -3.22 -17.96 -27.79
CA LYS A 50 -3.96 -17.75 -29.04
C LYS A 50 -3.04 -17.67 -30.25
N ALA A 51 -1.84 -17.11 -30.11
CA ALA A 51 -0.88 -16.99 -31.21
C ALA A 51 -0.19 -18.32 -31.55
N LEU A 52 -0.19 -19.29 -30.63
CA LEU A 52 0.41 -20.61 -30.80
C LEU A 52 -0.60 -21.67 -31.30
N GLN A 53 -1.88 -21.34 -31.37
CA GLN A 53 -2.93 -22.15 -32.02
C GLN A 53 -3.03 -21.85 -33.51
#